data_AF-A0A4S8VTU2-F1
#
_entry.id   AF-A0A4S8VTU2-F1
#
_cell.length_a   1.000
_cell.length_b   1.000
_cell.length_c   1.000
_cell.angle_alpha   90.00
_cell.angle_beta   90.00
_cell.angle_gamma   90.00
#
_symmetry.space_group_name_H-M   'P 1'
#
loop_
_entity.id
_entity.type
_entity.pdbx_description
1 polymer ?
#
loop_
_entity_poly.entity_id
_entity_poly.type
_entity_poly.pdbx_seq_one_letter_code
_entity_poly.pdbx_strand_id
1 'polypeptide(L)'
;MTKIATSASPALWIVQTLFLVLLFARYHGETDEFGTAPILHGVLVGLVQRLDWSQASDELRDVDPDTLTYEHWYKWIKAESLKRIIFQTFVLDVQQTVLFGGKSSMSPFEIELNLPWGVSVWTADSLADWRISMRDSPQKPPQ
;
A
#
# COMPACT_ATOMS: atom_id res chain seq x y z
N MET A 1 22.99 16.91 23.25
CA MET A 1 22.21 15.72 22.87
C MET A 1 21.66 15.92 21.47
N THR A 2 22.36 15.41 20.47
CA THR A 2 22.09 15.64 19.05
C THR A 2 20.89 14.78 18.62
N LYS A 3 19.77 15.41 18.24
CA LYS A 3 18.65 14.72 17.59
C LYS A 3 19.15 14.18 16.26
N ILE A 4 19.26 12.86 16.14
CA ILE A 4 19.47 12.21 14.84
C ILE A 4 18.11 12.25 14.14
N ALA A 5 17.91 13.24 13.28
CA ALA A 5 16.78 13.26 12.36
C ALA A 5 17.03 12.19 11.29
N THR A 6 16.43 11.01 11.43
CA THR A 6 16.37 10.03 10.33
C THR A 6 15.27 10.47 9.36
N SER A 7 15.49 11.57 8.64
CA SER A 7 14.51 12.24 7.77
C SER A 7 14.35 11.59 6.38
N ALA A 8 14.74 10.33 6.21
CA ALA A 8 14.54 9.61 4.97
C ALA A 8 13.26 8.76 5.08
N SER A 9 12.34 8.93 4.13
CA SER A 9 11.22 8.03 3.93
C SER A 9 11.76 6.60 3.72
N PRO A 10 11.22 5.57 4.38
CA PRO A 10 11.73 4.22 4.25
C PRO A 10 11.54 3.71 2.81
N ALA A 11 12.48 2.91 2.33
CA ALA A 11 12.35 2.34 0.99
C ALA A 11 11.14 1.40 0.92
N LEU A 12 10.29 1.58 -0.08
CA LEU A 12 9.02 0.84 -0.21
C LEU A 12 9.22 -0.68 -0.20
N TRP A 13 10.28 -1.18 -0.83
CA TRP A 13 10.57 -2.62 -0.87
C TRP A 13 10.85 -3.22 0.52
N ILE A 14 11.39 -2.43 1.47
CA ILE A 14 11.61 -2.87 2.86
C ILE A 14 10.26 -3.08 3.53
N VAL A 15 9.35 -2.12 3.36
CA VAL A 15 8.00 -2.18 3.92
C VAL A 15 7.22 -3.35 3.31
N GLN A 16 7.30 -3.53 1.99
CA GLN A 16 6.70 -4.66 1.28
C GLN A 16 7.22 -6.00 1.78
N THR A 17 8.54 -6.14 1.95
CA THR A 17 9.16 -7.37 2.45
C THR A 17 8.71 -7.66 3.87
N LEU A 18 8.72 -6.64 4.75
CA LEU A 18 8.27 -6.79 6.13
C LEU A 18 6.78 -7.20 6.21
N PHE A 19 5.93 -6.61 5.36
CA PHE A 19 4.53 -6.97 5.26
C PHE A 19 4.35 -8.46 4.91
N LEU A 20 5.09 -8.96 3.91
CA LEU A 20 5.04 -10.38 3.52
C LEU A 20 5.55 -11.32 4.63
N VAL A 21 6.65 -10.96 5.29
CA VAL A 21 7.20 -11.73 6.42
C VAL A 21 6.18 -11.80 7.55
N LEU A 22 5.52 -10.68 7.86
CA LEU A 22 4.51 -10.62 8.91
C LEU A 22 3.27 -11.45 8.56
N LEU A 23 2.80 -11.39 7.31
CA LEU A 23 1.69 -12.25 6.86
C LEU A 23 2.04 -13.72 7.07
N PHE A 24 3.24 -14.15 6.66
CA PHE A 24 3.66 -15.54 6.84
C PHE A 24 3.74 -15.89 8.33
N ALA A 25 4.42 -15.09 9.14
CA ALA A 25 4.55 -15.32 10.58
C ALA A 25 3.18 -15.42 11.29
N ARG A 26 2.16 -14.70 10.79
CA ARG A 26 0.82 -14.70 11.38
C ARG A 26 -0.08 -15.85 10.96
N TYR A 27 -0.02 -16.24 9.70
CA TYR A 27 -0.97 -17.20 9.14
C TYR A 27 -0.37 -18.57 8.85
N HIS A 28 0.96 -18.68 8.87
CA HIS A 28 1.71 -19.89 8.53
C HIS A 28 2.92 -20.14 9.44
N GLY A 29 3.22 -19.25 10.40
CA GLY A 29 4.36 -19.37 11.30
C GLY A 29 4.16 -20.40 12.41
N GLU A 30 5.27 -20.89 12.97
CA GLU A 30 5.26 -21.71 14.18
C GLU A 30 5.20 -20.80 15.43
N THR A 31 5.31 -21.39 16.62
CA THR A 31 5.11 -20.68 17.89
C THR A 31 6.04 -19.46 18.04
N ASP A 32 7.29 -19.57 17.58
CA ASP A 32 8.31 -18.52 17.73
C ASP A 32 8.06 -17.35 16.76
N GLU A 33 7.76 -17.63 15.49
CA GLU A 33 7.40 -16.60 14.51
C GLU A 33 6.09 -15.92 14.89
N PHE A 34 5.10 -16.69 15.35
CA PHE A 34 3.83 -16.14 15.82
C PHE A 34 4.03 -15.24 17.04
N GLY A 35 4.92 -15.61 17.97
CA GLY A 35 5.30 -14.81 19.13
C GLY A 35 6.02 -13.50 18.75
N THR A 36 6.73 -13.49 17.62
CA THR A 36 7.48 -12.33 17.12
C THR A 36 6.61 -11.38 16.29
N ALA A 37 5.53 -11.88 15.69
CA ALA A 37 4.66 -11.10 14.82
C ALA A 37 4.05 -9.81 15.43
N PRO A 38 3.68 -9.70 16.73
CA PRO A 38 3.25 -8.43 17.31
C PRO A 38 4.32 -7.33 17.23
N ILE A 39 5.60 -7.71 17.42
CA ILE A 39 6.74 -6.78 17.35
C ILE A 39 6.91 -6.29 15.90
N LEU A 40 6.91 -7.23 14.95
CA LEU A 40 7.01 -6.92 13.53
C LEU A 40 5.85 -6.05 13.04
N HIS A 41 4.64 -6.28 13.55
CA HIS A 41 3.48 -5.45 13.26
C HIS A 41 3.68 -4.00 13.70
N GLY A 42 4.16 -3.77 14.93
CA GLY A 42 4.48 -2.42 15.41
C GLY A 42 5.55 -1.72 14.54
N VAL A 43 6.58 -2.47 14.11
CA VAL A 43 7.61 -1.96 13.19
C VAL A 43 6.99 -1.61 11.83
N LEU A 44 6.13 -2.47 11.28
CA LEU A 44 5.47 -2.25 10.00
C LEU A 44 4.62 -0.98 10.02
N VAL A 45 3.75 -0.82 11.01
CA VAL A 45 2.90 0.38 11.16
C VAL A 45 3.77 1.63 11.27
N GLY A 46 4.83 1.59 12.09
CA GLY A 46 5.75 2.72 12.24
C GLY A 46 6.51 3.08 10.96
N LEU A 47 6.84 2.09 10.11
CA LEU A 47 7.43 2.36 8.79
C LEU A 47 6.42 2.93 7.81
N VAL A 48 5.19 2.40 7.78
CA VAL A 48 4.12 2.88 6.91
C VAL A 48 3.76 4.33 7.23
N GLN A 49 3.67 4.70 8.50
CA GLN A 49 3.43 6.09 8.92
C GLN A 49 4.54 7.08 8.53
N ARG A 50 5.73 6.59 8.15
CA ARG A 50 6.86 7.41 7.69
C ARG A 50 7.00 7.45 6.17
N LEU A 51 6.19 6.68 5.44
CA LEU A 51 6.12 6.78 3.99
C LEU A 51 5.54 8.15 3.60
N ASP A 52 5.94 8.65 2.44
CA ASP A 52 5.32 9.84 1.87
C ASP A 52 4.02 9.45 1.16
N TRP A 53 2.90 9.51 1.87
CA TRP A 53 1.59 9.06 1.35
C TRP A 53 1.11 9.93 0.18
N SER A 54 1.61 11.16 0.02
CA SER A 54 1.25 12.03 -1.10
C SER A 54 1.61 11.42 -2.47
N GLN A 55 2.67 10.60 -2.50
CA GLN A 55 3.10 9.86 -3.69
C GLN A 55 2.12 8.76 -4.11
N ALA A 56 1.18 8.38 -3.26
CA ALA A 56 0.14 7.40 -3.56
C ALA A 56 -1.12 8.03 -4.18
N SER A 57 -1.16 9.35 -4.31
CA SER A 57 -2.28 10.06 -4.91
C SER A 57 -2.47 9.67 -6.39
N ASP A 58 -3.72 9.70 -6.84
CA ASP A 58 -4.10 9.21 -8.16
C ASP A 58 -4.15 10.37 -9.18
N GLU A 59 -2.97 10.87 -9.55
CA GLU A 59 -2.84 12.00 -10.48
C GLU A 59 -3.34 11.69 -11.90
N LEU A 60 -3.47 10.40 -12.26
CA LEU A 60 -3.82 9.96 -13.62
C LEU A 60 -5.32 9.72 -13.82
N ARG A 61 -6.15 9.87 -12.77
CA ARG A 61 -7.57 9.51 -12.82
C ARG A 61 -8.36 10.27 -13.89
N ASP A 62 -7.98 11.53 -14.11
CA ASP A 62 -8.66 12.43 -15.03
C ASP A 62 -7.91 12.62 -16.36
N VAL A 63 -6.80 11.91 -16.55
CA VAL A 63 -5.99 11.97 -17.77
C VAL A 63 -6.58 11.03 -18.81
N ASP A 64 -6.65 11.48 -20.06
CA ASP A 64 -7.07 10.64 -21.18
C ASP A 64 -6.11 9.44 -21.35
N PRO A 65 -6.60 8.18 -21.21
CA PRO A 65 -5.76 6.99 -21.30
C PRO A 65 -4.92 6.90 -22.58
N ASP A 66 -5.43 7.43 -23.70
CA ASP A 66 -4.72 7.35 -24.98
C ASP A 66 -3.42 8.19 -25.00
N THR A 67 -3.33 9.17 -24.12
CA THR A 67 -2.14 10.05 -23.96
C THR A 67 -1.08 9.46 -23.03
N LEU A 68 -1.38 8.41 -22.26
CA LEU A 68 -0.52 7.90 -21.18
C LEU A 68 0.69 7.12 -21.69
N THR A 69 1.90 7.62 -21.46
CA THR A 69 3.13 6.96 -21.93
C THR A 69 3.64 5.88 -20.95
N TYR A 70 4.69 5.14 -21.35
CA TYR A 70 5.41 4.21 -20.46
C TYR A 70 5.93 4.88 -19.18
N GLU A 71 6.31 6.16 -19.23
CA GLU A 71 6.76 6.90 -18.05
C GLU A 71 5.62 7.10 -17.06
N HIS A 72 4.42 7.43 -17.55
CA HIS A 72 3.22 7.55 -16.72
C HIS A 72 2.87 6.21 -16.08
N TRP A 73 2.92 5.13 -16.86
CA TRP A 73 2.66 3.79 -16.34
C TRP A 73 3.66 3.39 -15.24
N TYR A 74 4.95 3.64 -15.44
CA TYR A 74 5.98 3.35 -14.44
C TYR A 74 5.82 4.18 -13.16
N LYS A 75 5.49 5.47 -13.27
CA LYS A 75 5.18 6.33 -12.12
C LYS A 75 3.94 5.82 -11.38
N TRP A 76 2.90 5.48 -12.13
CA TRP A 76 1.66 4.93 -11.58
C TRP A 76 1.89 3.63 -10.84
N ILE A 77 2.69 2.69 -11.38
CA ILE A 77 3.01 1.43 -10.70
C ILE A 77 3.60 1.71 -9.31
N LYS A 78 4.48 2.70 -9.17
CA LYS A 78 5.07 3.08 -7.87
C LYS A 78 4.02 3.66 -6.91
N ALA A 79 3.23 4.62 -7.38
CA ALA A 79 2.16 5.24 -6.60
C ALA A 79 1.14 4.20 -6.12
N GLU A 80 0.70 3.33 -7.03
CA GLU A 80 -0.26 2.27 -6.78
C GLU A 80 0.31 1.18 -5.87
N SER A 81 1.60 0.84 -6.01
CA SER A 81 2.28 -0.07 -5.07
C SER A 81 2.27 0.46 -3.64
N LEU A 82 2.57 1.75 -3.47
CA LEU A 82 2.55 2.42 -2.18
C LEU A 82 1.14 2.43 -1.59
N LYS A 83 0.15 2.86 -2.39
CA LYS A 83 -1.27 2.87 -2.01
C LYS A 83 -1.72 1.50 -1.50
N ARG A 84 -1.42 0.43 -2.26
CA ARG A 84 -1.77 -0.94 -1.87
C ARG A 84 -1.15 -1.35 -0.55
N ILE A 85 0.11 -1.00 -0.29
CA ILE A 85 0.75 -1.33 0.99
C ILE A 85 0.14 -0.58 2.17
N ILE A 86 -0.23 0.69 2.00
CA ILE A 86 -0.93 1.46 3.04
C ILE A 86 -2.26 0.79 3.38
N PHE A 87 -3.11 0.51 2.37
CA PHE A 87 -4.40 -0.14 2.57
C PHE A 87 -4.28 -1.57 3.12
N GLN A 88 -3.34 -2.37 2.62
CA GLN A 88 -3.13 -3.73 3.11
C GLN A 88 -2.62 -3.76 4.56
N THR A 89 -1.76 -2.80 4.94
CA THR A 89 -1.33 -2.66 6.34
C THR A 89 -2.49 -2.27 7.25
N PHE A 90 -3.37 -1.37 6.80
CA PHE A 90 -4.59 -1.03 7.55
C PHE A 90 -5.51 -2.24 7.73
N VAL A 91 -5.77 -3.02 6.66
CA VAL A 91 -6.56 -4.25 6.75
C VAL A 91 -5.94 -5.23 7.74
N LEU A 92 -4.62 -5.41 7.68
CA LEU A 92 -3.89 -6.26 8.60
C LEU A 92 -4.03 -5.76 10.05
N ASP A 93 -3.87 -4.47 10.33
CA ASP A 93 -4.02 -3.87 11.67
C ASP A 93 -5.42 -4.11 12.25
N VAL A 94 -6.47 -3.93 11.44
CA VAL A 94 -7.85 -4.24 11.84
C VAL A 94 -8.03 -5.73 12.11
N GLN A 95 -7.52 -6.60 11.25
CA GLN A 95 -7.59 -8.06 11.45
C GLN A 95 -6.88 -8.49 12.74
N GLN A 96 -5.69 -7.95 13.00
CA GLN A 96 -4.93 -8.23 14.21
C GLN A 96 -5.70 -7.80 15.47
N THR A 97 -6.31 -6.62 15.42
CA THR A 97 -7.14 -6.08 16.51
C THR A 97 -8.34 -7.00 16.80
N VAL A 98 -9.06 -7.41 15.76
CA VAL A 98 -10.27 -8.25 15.87
C VAL A 98 -9.93 -9.66 16.35
N LEU A 99 -8.87 -10.28 15.81
CA LEU A 99 -8.54 -11.69 16.09
C LEU A 99 -7.82 -11.88 17.43
N PHE A 100 -7.00 -10.92 17.86
CA PHE A 100 -6.13 -11.07 19.03
C PHE A 100 -6.46 -10.12 20.19
N GLY A 101 -7.59 -9.40 20.12
CA GLY A 101 -8.08 -8.56 21.22
C GLY A 101 -7.25 -7.31 21.49
N GLY A 102 -6.60 -6.78 20.45
CA GLY A 102 -5.75 -5.59 20.52
C GLY A 102 -6.52 -4.26 20.40
N LYS A 103 -5.78 -3.18 20.23
CA LYS A 103 -6.30 -1.89 19.72
C LYS A 103 -5.70 -1.64 18.33
N SER A 104 -6.51 -1.09 17.45
CA SER A 104 -6.07 -0.67 16.12
C SER A 104 -5.09 0.49 16.24
N SER A 105 -3.96 0.37 15.55
CA SER A 105 -2.89 1.37 15.52
C SER A 105 -3.06 2.36 14.35
N MET A 106 -3.96 2.07 13.42
CA MET A 106 -4.25 2.89 12.25
C MET A 106 -5.74 3.27 12.20
N SER A 107 -6.03 4.54 11.93
CA SER A 107 -7.41 5.01 11.77
C SER A 107 -7.80 5.08 10.30
N PRO A 108 -9.03 4.72 9.90
CA PRO A 108 -9.50 4.93 8.53
C PRO A 108 -9.50 6.42 8.15
N PHE A 109 -9.65 7.32 9.13
CA PHE A 109 -9.63 8.77 8.91
C PHE A 109 -8.22 9.31 8.61
N GLU A 110 -7.15 8.54 8.86
CA GLU A 110 -5.78 8.91 8.49
C GLU A 110 -5.52 8.66 6.99
N ILE A 111 -6.33 7.81 6.34
CA ILE A 111 -6.13 7.39 4.95
C ILE A 111 -6.91 8.33 4.03
N GLU A 112 -6.31 9.49 3.75
CA GLU A 112 -6.81 10.46 2.76
C GLU A 112 -6.43 10.06 1.32
N LEU A 113 -6.64 8.79 0.96
CA LEU A 113 -6.33 8.24 -0.36
C LEU A 113 -7.57 7.64 -1.00
N ASN A 114 -7.67 7.76 -2.33
CA ASN A 114 -8.62 6.97 -3.09
C ASN A 114 -8.34 5.47 -2.92
N LEU A 115 -9.40 4.65 -3.06
CA LEU A 115 -9.24 3.20 -3.05
C LEU A 115 -8.26 2.74 -4.15
N PRO A 116 -7.54 1.62 -3.94
CA PRO A 116 -6.71 1.02 -4.97
C PRO A 116 -7.50 0.70 -6.24
N TRP A 117 -6.81 0.77 -7.37
CA TRP A 117 -7.38 0.40 -8.66
C TRP A 117 -7.82 -1.08 -8.67
N GLY A 118 -8.76 -1.41 -9.55
CA GLY A 118 -9.18 -2.80 -9.76
C GLY A 118 -8.01 -3.73 -10.13
N VAL A 119 -8.17 -5.03 -9.83
CA VAL A 119 -7.13 -6.04 -10.11
C VAL A 119 -6.77 -6.07 -11.59
N SER A 120 -7.74 -5.92 -12.50
CA SER A 120 -7.51 -5.88 -13.95
C SER A 120 -6.51 -4.79 -14.37
N VAL A 121 -6.60 -3.60 -13.79
CA VAL A 121 -5.68 -2.48 -14.08
C VAL A 121 -4.30 -2.76 -13.50
N TRP A 122 -4.23 -3.37 -12.30
CA TRP A 122 -2.97 -3.71 -11.64
C TRP A 122 -2.20 -4.82 -12.34
N THR A 123 -2.89 -5.83 -12.85
CA THR A 123 -2.29 -7.00 -13.51
C THR A 123 -2.15 -6.83 -15.02
N ALA A 124 -2.20 -5.61 -15.53
CA ALA A 124 -1.97 -5.37 -16.94
C ALA A 124 -0.50 -5.69 -17.29
N ASP A 125 -0.29 -6.51 -18.34
CA ASP A 125 1.05 -6.97 -18.74
C ASP A 125 1.71 -6.04 -19.77
N SER A 126 0.96 -5.09 -20.34
CA SER A 126 1.46 -4.12 -21.31
C SER A 126 0.83 -2.74 -21.13
N LEU A 127 1.47 -1.72 -21.69
CA LEU A 127 0.93 -0.35 -21.66
C LEU A 127 -0.44 -0.28 -22.35
N ALA A 128 -0.60 -1.05 -23.44
CA ALA A 128 -1.87 -1.11 -24.17
C ALA A 128 -2.98 -1.72 -23.31
N ASP A 129 -2.69 -2.86 -22.65
CA ASP A 129 -3.65 -3.53 -21.77
C ASP A 129 -3.99 -2.67 -20.55
N TRP A 130 -3.00 -1.94 -20.03
CA TRP A 130 -3.19 -1.03 -18.91
C TRP A 130 -4.12 0.13 -19.27
N ARG A 131 -3.94 0.75 -20.44
CA ARG A 131 -4.82 1.82 -20.95
C ARG A 131 -6.26 1.32 -21.18
N ILE A 132 -6.41 0.14 -21.78
CA ILE A 132 -7.72 -0.50 -21.98
C ILE A 132 -8.39 -0.74 -20.63
N SER A 133 -7.67 -1.34 -19.68
CA SER A 133 -8.19 -1.65 -18.35
C SER A 133 -8.54 -0.39 -17.55
N MET A 134 -7.76 0.69 -17.69
CA MET A 134 -8.07 1.99 -17.08
C MET A 134 -9.36 2.59 -17.63
N ARG A 135 -9.57 2.51 -18.95
CA ARG A 135 -10.79 3.01 -19.60
C ARG A 135 -12.03 2.25 -19.14
N ASP A 136 -11.91 0.93 -19.02
CA ASP A 136 -13.04 0.05 -18.72
C ASP A 136 -13.32 -0.04 -17.21
N SER A 137 -12.48 0.56 -16.36
CA SER A 137 -12.63 0.54 -14.91
C SER A 137 -13.85 1.37 -14.45
N PRO A 138 -14.74 0.79 -13.62
CA PRO A 138 -15.92 1.48 -13.10
C PRO A 138 -15.59 2.56 -12.05
N GLN A 139 -14.33 2.73 -11.67
CA GLN A 139 -13.88 3.69 -10.65
C GLN A 139 -13.75 5.14 -11.17
N LYS A 140 -14.17 5.44 -12.40
CA LYS A 140 -14.26 6.82 -12.89
C LYS A 140 -15.39 7.57 -12.13
N PRO A 141 -15.20 8.83 -11.70
CA PRO A 141 -16.33 9.64 -11.27
C PRO A 141 -17.36 9.71 -12.42
N PRO A 142 -18.67 9.69 -12.16
CA PRO A 142 -19.65 9.94 -13.21
C PRO A 142 -19.39 11.31 -13.84
N GLN A 143 -19.39 11.34 -15.19
CA GLN A 143 -19.32 12.59 -15.97
C GLN A 143 -20.55 13.47 -15.74
#